data_AF-A0A5R9Q5M2-F1
#
_entry.id   AF-A0A5R9Q5M2-F1
#
_cell.length_a   1.000
_cell.length_b   1.000
_cell.length_c   1.000
_cell.angle_alpha   90.00
_cell.angle_beta   90.00
_cell.angle_gamma   90.00
#
_symmetry.space_group_name_H-M   'P 1'
#
loop_
_entity.id
_entity.type
_entity.pdbx_description
1 polymer ?
#
loop_
_entity_poly.entity_id
_entity_poly.type
_entity_poly.pdbx_seq_one_letter_code
_entity_poly.pdbx_strand_id
1 'polypeptide(L)'
;MHIHFLGTSSGVPSQTRNTSSTAISFDKTKSWVMVDCGEATQHQLLKSSLSFFHLDVICISHVHGDHCYGLPGLLSSMAMNGKKSAVHLIAPKEVIEWLHATFQMSDTRLSFDLITHDISEMAGSSDFNFCDIEVIPLKHRVSSFGFKVSEKLIPKKLKIEKLTREGIESGPHYNKLQKGDDVVVGSELLLSKDYTFQSWQTRRVIVCGDNERPALVADWCSDIDVLVHESTFTHSDLHKVGFHTGHSDAKRVAEFAQLQQIPTLILTHFSVRYHGEHGLESLRREAKQYYCDNLILAEDFFTFSIEKIKLHLEK
;
A
#
# COMPACT_ATOMS: atom_id res chain seq x y z
N MET A 1 -5.54 5.84 -8.04
CA MET A 1 -4.76 5.00 -7.13
C MET A 1 -5.16 3.58 -7.42
N HIS A 2 -4.16 2.75 -7.69
CA HIS A 2 -4.35 1.37 -8.11
C HIS A 2 -3.52 0.46 -7.22
N ILE A 3 -4.08 -0.68 -6.85
CA ILE A 3 -3.42 -1.74 -6.07
C ILE A 3 -3.17 -2.91 -7.02
N HIS A 4 -1.90 -3.27 -7.20
CA HIS A 4 -1.46 -4.34 -8.11
C HIS A 4 -0.92 -5.48 -7.28
N PHE A 5 -1.37 -6.71 -7.54
CA PHE A 5 -0.90 -7.89 -6.82
C PHE A 5 0.14 -8.61 -7.68
N LEU A 6 1.40 -8.60 -7.27
CA LEU A 6 2.48 -9.27 -7.99
C LEU A 6 2.68 -10.71 -7.48
N GLY A 7 2.26 -10.99 -6.26
CA GLY A 7 2.18 -12.33 -5.70
C GLY A 7 1.23 -12.40 -4.51
N THR A 8 0.54 -13.52 -4.40
CA THR A 8 -0.61 -13.72 -3.50
C THR A 8 -0.56 -15.04 -2.71
N SER A 9 0.54 -15.80 -2.83
CA SER A 9 0.76 -17.07 -2.13
C SER A 9 1.42 -16.87 -0.78
N SER A 10 1.08 -17.73 0.19
CA SER A 10 1.72 -17.78 1.50
C SER A 10 2.85 -18.80 1.58
N GLY A 11 3.98 -18.39 2.17
CA GLY A 11 5.13 -19.22 2.53
C GLY A 11 6.00 -19.65 1.35
N VAL A 12 5.39 -20.18 0.29
CA VAL A 12 6.10 -20.69 -0.89
C VAL A 12 5.34 -20.35 -2.18
N PRO A 13 6.03 -20.19 -3.32
CA PRO A 13 5.37 -19.99 -4.60
C PRO A 13 4.69 -21.29 -5.08
N SER A 14 3.84 -21.14 -6.08
CA SER A 14 3.18 -22.24 -6.77
C SER A 14 3.19 -22.04 -8.28
N GLN A 15 2.55 -22.96 -8.99
CA GLN A 15 2.38 -22.82 -10.44
C GLN A 15 1.53 -21.61 -10.83
N THR A 16 0.65 -21.11 -9.96
CA THR A 16 -0.31 -20.05 -10.28
C THR A 16 -0.16 -18.79 -9.44
N ARG A 17 0.58 -18.83 -8.33
CA ARG A 17 0.74 -17.70 -7.41
C ARG A 17 2.19 -17.58 -6.92
N ASN A 18 2.77 -16.40 -7.03
CA ASN A 18 4.05 -16.07 -6.43
C ASN A 18 3.89 -15.67 -4.96
N THR A 19 5.00 -15.60 -4.22
CA THR A 19 5.04 -15.09 -2.85
C THR A 19 4.75 -13.58 -2.77
N SER A 20 4.45 -13.10 -1.56
CA SER A 20 3.90 -11.77 -1.27
C SER A 20 4.64 -10.62 -1.95
N SER A 21 3.91 -9.88 -2.78
CA SER A 21 4.28 -8.52 -3.19
C SER A 21 3.06 -7.77 -3.73
N THR A 22 2.79 -6.61 -3.15
CA THR A 22 1.66 -5.73 -3.51
C THR A 22 2.19 -4.35 -3.84
N ALA A 23 1.79 -3.77 -4.98
CA ALA A 23 2.21 -2.44 -5.39
C ALA A 23 1.05 -1.44 -5.39
N ILE A 24 1.33 -0.20 -5.01
CA ILE A 24 0.36 0.90 -4.97
C ILE A 24 0.86 2.01 -5.88
N SER A 25 0.12 2.27 -6.97
CA SER A 25 0.44 3.33 -7.94
C SER A 25 -0.59 4.46 -7.90
N PHE A 26 -0.19 5.65 -8.33
CA PHE A 26 -0.99 6.87 -8.22
C PHE A 26 -1.25 7.47 -9.61
N ASP A 27 -2.30 8.28 -9.74
CA ASP A 27 -2.70 8.81 -11.07
C ASP A 27 -1.90 10.06 -11.45
N LYS A 28 -1.33 10.75 -10.45
CA LYS A 28 -0.69 12.07 -10.60
C LYS A 28 0.83 12.03 -10.62
N THR A 29 1.42 10.85 -10.42
CA THR A 29 2.85 10.60 -10.52
C THR A 29 3.07 9.21 -11.11
N LYS A 30 4.27 8.95 -11.64
CA LYS A 30 4.67 7.59 -12.01
C LYS A 30 5.22 6.82 -10.81
N SER A 31 5.65 7.52 -9.74
CA SER A 31 6.15 6.93 -8.51
C SER A 31 5.12 5.97 -7.91
N TRP A 32 5.60 4.87 -7.35
CA TRP A 32 4.76 3.87 -6.69
C TRP A 32 5.47 3.25 -5.48
N VAL A 33 4.66 2.67 -4.60
CA VAL A 33 5.08 1.99 -3.36
C VAL A 33 4.94 0.48 -3.55
N MET A 34 5.93 -0.28 -3.08
CA MET A 34 5.82 -1.73 -2.93
C MET A 34 5.65 -2.09 -1.46
N VAL A 35 4.72 -2.98 -1.14
CA VAL A 35 4.60 -3.65 0.15
C VAL A 35 4.94 -5.13 -0.06
N ASP A 36 5.99 -5.56 0.62
CA ASP A 36 6.67 -6.84 0.48
C ASP A 36 7.27 -7.11 -0.90
N CYS A 37 8.38 -7.84 -0.89
CA CYS A 37 9.18 -8.21 -2.04
C CYS A 37 9.65 -9.65 -1.89
N GLY A 38 8.71 -10.59 -1.91
CA GLY A 38 9.00 -12.03 -1.93
C GLY A 38 9.91 -12.44 -3.10
N GLU A 39 10.49 -13.63 -3.01
CA GLU A 39 11.32 -14.18 -4.08
C GLU A 39 10.61 -14.08 -5.45
N ALA A 40 11.39 -13.82 -6.49
CA ALA A 40 10.92 -13.65 -7.87
C ALA A 40 9.96 -12.46 -8.13
N THR A 41 9.76 -11.53 -7.19
CA THR A 41 9.00 -10.29 -7.42
C THR A 41 9.48 -9.52 -8.67
N GLN A 42 10.79 -9.45 -8.91
CA GLN A 42 11.34 -8.83 -10.13
C GLN A 42 10.87 -9.52 -11.43
N HIS A 43 10.66 -10.84 -11.42
CA HIS A 43 10.14 -11.58 -12.58
C HIS A 43 8.65 -11.32 -12.78
N GLN A 44 7.90 -11.12 -11.69
CA GLN A 44 6.49 -10.72 -11.75
C GLN A 44 6.36 -9.29 -12.28
N LEU A 45 7.26 -8.38 -11.90
CA LEU A 45 7.29 -7.02 -12.46
C LEU A 45 7.46 -7.01 -13.99
N LEU A 46 8.28 -7.90 -14.56
CA LEU A 46 8.46 -8.01 -16.03
C LEU A 46 7.17 -8.36 -16.77
N LYS A 47 6.20 -8.98 -16.09
CA LYS A 47 4.90 -9.36 -16.63
C LYS A 47 3.81 -8.33 -16.34
N SER A 48 4.13 -7.30 -15.54
CA SER A 48 3.21 -6.25 -15.11
C SER A 48 3.35 -4.98 -15.96
N SER A 49 2.43 -4.03 -15.77
CA SER A 49 2.54 -2.69 -16.36
C SER A 49 3.43 -1.73 -15.56
N LEU A 50 3.91 -2.14 -14.38
CA LEU A 50 4.72 -1.32 -13.50
C LEU A 50 6.17 -1.28 -13.97
N SER A 51 6.79 -0.11 -13.86
CA SER A 51 8.21 0.06 -14.14
C SER A 51 9.00 0.20 -12.85
N PHE A 52 10.00 -0.67 -12.64
CA PHE A 52 10.91 -0.57 -11.49
C PHE A 52 11.69 0.76 -11.46
N PHE A 53 11.80 1.49 -12.59
CA PHE A 53 12.42 2.82 -12.60
C PHE A 53 11.67 3.82 -11.71
N HIS A 54 10.36 3.64 -11.59
CA HIS A 54 9.48 4.49 -10.80
C HIS A 54 9.16 3.92 -9.40
N LEU A 55 9.81 2.81 -9.02
CA LEU A 55 9.75 2.32 -7.65
C LEU A 55 10.56 3.26 -6.76
N ASP A 56 9.88 3.96 -5.86
CA ASP A 56 10.49 4.96 -4.98
C ASP A 56 10.49 4.52 -3.51
N VAL A 57 9.51 3.72 -3.08
CA VAL A 57 9.42 3.24 -1.69
C VAL A 57 9.12 1.74 -1.67
N ILE A 58 9.90 0.99 -0.91
CA ILE A 58 9.67 -0.43 -0.59
C ILE A 58 9.44 -0.53 0.91
N CYS A 59 8.33 -1.15 1.30
CA CYS A 59 7.94 -1.41 2.67
C CYS A 59 7.97 -2.92 2.89
N ILE A 60 8.70 -3.40 3.89
CA ILE A 60 8.77 -4.82 4.24
C ILE A 60 8.04 -5.02 5.57
N SER A 61 7.03 -5.87 5.55
CA SER A 61 6.18 -6.11 6.71
C SER A 61 6.91 -6.86 7.82
N HIS A 62 7.73 -7.87 7.47
CA HIS A 62 8.46 -8.68 8.44
C HIS A 62 9.60 -9.49 7.80
N VAL A 63 10.33 -10.24 8.63
CA VAL A 63 11.60 -10.88 8.25
C VAL A 63 11.48 -12.18 7.45
N HIS A 64 10.28 -12.73 7.23
CA HIS A 64 10.15 -14.01 6.51
C HIS A 64 10.50 -13.87 5.02
N GLY A 65 11.09 -14.93 4.48
CA GLY A 65 11.69 -14.91 3.15
C GLY A 65 10.72 -14.69 2.00
N ASP A 66 9.50 -15.19 2.11
CA ASP A 66 8.43 -14.97 1.16
C ASP A 66 7.93 -13.52 1.11
N HIS A 67 8.47 -12.64 1.97
CA HIS A 67 8.21 -11.20 1.95
C HIS A 67 9.45 -10.36 1.63
N CYS A 68 10.67 -10.91 1.64
CA CYS A 68 11.88 -10.10 1.49
C CYS A 68 12.97 -10.69 0.56
N TYR A 69 12.93 -11.98 0.22
CA TYR A 69 14.00 -12.63 -0.57
C TYR A 69 14.15 -12.09 -1.99
N GLY A 70 13.15 -11.39 -2.52
CA GLY A 70 13.25 -10.72 -3.82
C GLY A 70 14.10 -9.45 -3.82
N LEU A 71 14.37 -8.86 -2.65
CA LEU A 71 15.03 -7.54 -2.53
C LEU A 71 16.40 -7.49 -3.22
N PRO A 72 17.36 -8.41 -2.97
CA PRO A 72 18.70 -8.27 -3.52
C PRO A 72 18.68 -8.31 -5.06
N GLY A 73 17.91 -9.22 -5.62
CA GLY A 73 17.76 -9.36 -7.07
C GLY A 73 17.06 -8.16 -7.70
N LEU A 74 15.97 -7.66 -7.09
CA LEU A 74 15.25 -6.49 -7.59
C LEU A 74 16.13 -5.24 -7.62
N LEU A 75 16.81 -4.93 -6.51
CA LEU A 75 17.65 -3.74 -6.40
C LEU A 75 18.88 -3.80 -7.31
N SER A 76 19.51 -4.97 -7.43
CA SER A 76 20.60 -5.20 -8.40
C SER A 76 20.12 -4.99 -9.83
N SER A 77 18.98 -5.56 -10.21
CA SER A 77 18.36 -5.35 -11.53
C SER A 77 18.03 -3.88 -11.79
N MET A 78 17.50 -3.15 -10.81
CA MET A 78 17.26 -1.71 -10.92
C MET A 78 18.56 -0.93 -11.22
N ALA A 79 19.66 -1.28 -10.53
CA ALA A 79 20.95 -0.64 -10.73
C ALA A 79 21.56 -0.97 -12.10
N MET A 80 21.51 -2.24 -12.51
CA MET A 80 21.99 -2.69 -13.83
C MET A 80 21.22 -2.05 -14.99
N ASN A 81 19.95 -1.73 -14.78
CA ASN A 81 19.13 -1.01 -15.75
C ASN A 81 19.29 0.52 -15.66
N GLY A 82 20.20 1.03 -14.83
CA GLY A 82 20.60 2.43 -14.82
C GLY A 82 19.70 3.35 -14.00
N LYS A 83 18.92 2.83 -13.03
CA LYS A 83 18.19 3.70 -12.09
C LYS A 83 19.17 4.61 -11.34
N LYS A 84 18.81 5.89 -11.21
CA LYS A 84 19.60 6.91 -10.51
C LYS A 84 18.87 7.57 -9.33
N SER A 85 17.54 7.61 -9.38
CA SER A 85 16.76 8.18 -8.28
C SER A 85 16.82 7.29 -7.05
N ALA A 86 16.85 7.90 -5.87
CA ALA A 86 16.88 7.22 -4.59
C ALA A 86 15.69 6.27 -4.41
N VAL A 87 15.89 5.23 -3.60
CA VAL A 87 14.86 4.29 -3.17
C VAL A 87 14.84 4.29 -1.65
N HIS A 88 13.66 4.46 -1.08
CA HIS A 88 13.47 4.31 0.36
C HIS A 88 13.10 2.87 0.67
N LEU A 89 13.80 2.25 1.62
CA LEU A 89 13.50 0.93 2.14
C LEU A 89 13.07 1.07 3.60
N ILE A 90 11.78 0.93 3.86
CA ILE A 90 11.22 0.81 5.20
C ILE A 90 11.15 -0.68 5.53
N ALA A 91 11.95 -1.16 6.47
CA ALA A 91 12.03 -2.59 6.76
C ALA A 91 12.51 -2.88 8.20
N PRO A 92 12.28 -4.09 8.73
CA PRO A 92 12.96 -4.55 9.93
C PRO A 92 14.47 -4.44 9.78
N LYS A 93 15.15 -4.06 10.86
CA LYS A 93 16.61 -3.92 10.90
C LYS A 93 17.34 -5.16 10.38
N GLU A 94 16.84 -6.35 10.72
CA GLU A 94 17.41 -7.62 10.32
C GLU A 94 17.38 -7.82 8.79
N VAL A 95 16.33 -7.33 8.12
CA VAL A 95 16.23 -7.38 6.65
C VAL A 95 17.24 -6.41 6.02
N ILE A 96 17.41 -5.23 6.61
CA ILE A 96 18.38 -4.22 6.14
C ILE A 96 19.81 -4.77 6.27
N GLU A 97 20.16 -5.34 7.42
CA GLU A 97 21.47 -5.95 7.67
C GLU A 97 21.72 -7.14 6.74
N TRP A 98 20.73 -8.03 6.57
CA TRP A 98 20.80 -9.16 5.63
C TRP A 98 21.03 -8.70 4.18
N LEU A 99 20.33 -7.64 3.75
CA LEU A 99 20.47 -7.08 2.41
C LEU A 99 21.88 -6.52 2.19
N HIS A 100 22.41 -5.75 3.14
CA HIS A 100 23.77 -5.20 3.05
C HIS A 100 24.83 -6.30 3.06
N ALA A 101 24.68 -7.33 3.90
CA ALA A 101 25.57 -8.49 3.89
C ALA A 101 25.54 -9.21 2.54
N THR A 102 24.35 -9.40 1.96
CA THR A 102 24.17 -10.00 0.63
C THR A 102 24.90 -9.18 -0.43
N PHE A 103 24.73 -7.85 -0.47
CA PHE A 103 25.42 -6.99 -1.42
C PHE A 103 26.94 -7.03 -1.26
N GLN A 104 27.45 -7.06 -0.03
CA GLN A 104 28.88 -7.18 0.23
C GLN A 104 29.43 -8.51 -0.30
N MET A 105 28.72 -9.62 -0.07
CA MET A 105 29.15 -10.96 -0.51
C MET A 105 29.09 -11.14 -2.03
N SER A 106 28.24 -10.39 -2.73
CA SER A 106 28.09 -10.45 -4.19
C SER A 106 28.75 -9.30 -4.95
N ASP A 107 29.54 -8.44 -4.29
CA ASP A 107 30.10 -7.18 -4.84
C ASP A 107 29.05 -6.36 -5.60
N THR A 108 27.82 -6.30 -5.06
CA THR A 108 26.73 -5.54 -5.66
C THR A 108 26.86 -4.07 -5.31
N ARG A 109 26.84 -3.22 -6.33
CA ARG A 109 26.91 -1.76 -6.21
C ARG A 109 25.68 -1.13 -6.83
N LEU A 110 24.95 -0.35 -6.05
CA LEU A 110 23.79 0.36 -6.54
C LEU A 110 24.21 1.66 -7.22
N SER A 111 23.55 2.00 -8.33
CA SER A 111 23.77 3.24 -9.07
C SER A 111 22.93 4.41 -8.57
N PHE A 112 22.25 4.22 -7.43
CA PHE A 112 21.32 5.13 -6.77
C PHE A 112 21.44 4.96 -5.25
N ASP A 113 20.97 5.96 -4.51
CA ASP A 113 20.96 5.91 -3.05
C ASP A 113 19.85 4.99 -2.53
N LEU A 114 20.22 4.01 -1.71
CA LEU A 114 19.26 3.20 -0.94
C LEU A 114 19.15 3.79 0.47
N ILE A 115 18.06 4.49 0.74
CA ILE A 115 17.80 5.16 2.02
C ILE A 115 17.01 4.20 2.89
N THR A 116 17.64 3.65 3.92
CA THR A 116 17.04 2.64 4.80
C THR A 116 16.41 3.30 6.04
N HIS A 117 15.25 2.78 6.44
CA HIS A 117 14.49 3.20 7.62
C HIS A 117 14.19 1.95 8.43
N ASP A 118 14.68 1.89 9.67
CA ASP A 118 14.29 0.83 10.61
C ASP A 118 12.83 1.04 11.00
N ILE A 119 11.98 0.11 10.56
CA ILE A 119 10.53 0.19 10.77
C ILE A 119 10.15 0.27 12.26
N SER A 120 10.99 -0.26 13.16
CA SER A 120 10.72 -0.25 14.61
C SER A 120 10.92 1.12 15.25
N GLU A 121 11.68 2.02 14.59
CA GLU A 121 11.94 3.38 15.05
C GLU A 121 10.98 4.41 14.42
N MET A 122 10.12 3.96 13.50
CA MET A 122 9.17 4.84 12.82
C MET A 122 7.98 5.17 13.74
N ALA A 123 7.91 6.43 14.16
CA ALA A 123 6.75 6.98 14.86
C ALA A 123 5.91 7.84 13.91
N GLY A 124 4.61 7.54 13.81
CA GLY A 124 3.66 8.34 13.04
C GLY A 124 3.74 8.10 11.52
N SER A 125 3.56 9.17 10.75
CA SER A 125 3.48 9.13 9.30
C SER A 125 4.78 9.58 8.65
N SER A 126 5.26 8.82 7.66
CA SER A 126 6.33 9.23 6.77
C SER A 126 5.79 10.01 5.58
N ASP A 127 6.19 11.28 5.50
CA ASP A 127 5.83 12.19 4.44
C ASP A 127 6.71 11.96 3.20
N PHE A 128 6.16 11.29 2.19
CA PHE A 128 6.73 11.28 0.85
C PHE A 128 5.99 12.29 -0.05
N ASN A 129 6.68 12.81 -1.06
CA ASN A 129 6.13 13.82 -1.97
C ASN A 129 4.78 13.43 -2.63
N PHE A 130 4.51 12.13 -2.79
CA PHE A 130 3.33 11.63 -3.49
C PHE A 130 2.37 10.80 -2.62
N CYS A 131 2.76 10.44 -1.40
CA CYS A 131 1.89 9.75 -0.44
C CYS A 131 2.39 9.91 0.99
N ASP A 132 1.51 9.72 1.95
CA ASP A 132 1.87 9.47 3.35
C ASP A 132 1.84 7.97 3.62
N ILE A 133 2.80 7.47 4.40
CA ILE A 133 2.83 6.08 4.86
C ILE A 133 2.86 6.03 6.38
N GLU A 134 1.83 5.44 6.99
CA GLU A 134 1.80 5.13 8.43
C GLU A 134 2.06 3.65 8.67
N VAL A 135 2.86 3.34 9.68
CA VAL A 135 3.21 1.96 10.08
C VAL A 135 2.25 1.49 11.18
N ILE A 136 1.70 0.29 11.01
CA ILE A 136 0.72 -0.31 11.93
C ILE A 136 1.35 -1.57 12.55
N PRO A 137 1.60 -1.63 13.86
CA PRO A 137 2.09 -2.84 14.51
C PRO A 137 1.04 -3.97 14.45
N LEU A 138 1.46 -5.15 13.98
CA LEU A 138 0.63 -6.35 13.87
C LEU A 138 1.12 -7.45 14.80
N LYS A 139 0.40 -8.58 14.83
CA LYS A 139 0.79 -9.75 15.61
C LYS A 139 1.12 -10.90 14.68
N HIS A 140 2.38 -11.34 14.65
CA HIS A 140 2.77 -12.58 13.98
C HIS A 140 3.76 -13.37 14.85
N ARG A 141 4.34 -14.45 14.32
CA ARG A 141 5.39 -15.24 15.01
C ARG A 141 6.66 -14.43 15.25
N VAL A 142 6.89 -13.44 14.39
CA VAL A 142 7.91 -12.40 14.49
C VAL A 142 7.21 -11.03 14.51
N SER A 143 7.96 -9.95 14.77
CA SER A 143 7.42 -8.59 14.59
C SER A 143 6.92 -8.42 13.15
N SER A 144 5.69 -7.94 13.00
CA SER A 144 5.03 -7.74 11.70
C SER A 144 4.32 -6.40 11.70
N PHE A 145 4.21 -5.81 10.52
CA PHE A 145 3.69 -4.47 10.33
C PHE A 145 2.76 -4.40 9.11
N GLY A 146 1.75 -3.53 9.21
CA GLY A 146 0.92 -3.09 8.09
C GLY A 146 1.28 -1.66 7.70
N PHE A 147 0.86 -1.26 6.50
CA PHE A 147 1.14 0.06 5.96
C PHE A 147 -0.16 0.73 5.49
N LYS A 148 -0.51 1.86 6.10
CA LYS A 148 -1.57 2.73 5.60
C LYS A 148 -0.97 3.74 4.65
N VAL A 149 -1.38 3.70 3.39
CA VAL A 149 -0.90 4.59 2.33
C VAL A 149 -2.01 5.56 1.96
N SER A 150 -1.75 6.85 2.16
CA SER A 150 -2.68 7.93 1.83
C SER A 150 -2.17 8.75 0.65
N GLU A 151 -3.01 8.95 -0.37
CA GLU A 151 -2.62 9.67 -1.59
C GLU A 151 -2.34 11.17 -1.33
N LYS A 152 -1.30 11.71 -1.98
CA LYS A 152 -1.06 13.16 -2.11
C LYS A 152 -1.21 13.63 -3.56
N LEU A 153 -0.83 14.88 -3.81
CA LEU A 153 -0.85 15.54 -5.12
C LEU A 153 -2.26 15.68 -5.71
N ILE A 154 -3.28 15.71 -4.84
CA ILE A 154 -4.66 15.99 -5.20
C ILE A 154 -4.75 17.46 -5.63
N PRO A 155 -5.08 17.76 -6.90
CA PRO A 155 -5.17 19.13 -7.38
C PRO A 155 -6.21 19.92 -6.60
N LYS A 156 -5.90 21.18 -6.28
CA LYS A 156 -6.85 22.09 -5.65
C LYS A 156 -7.70 22.81 -6.69
N LYS A 157 -9.00 22.94 -6.41
CA LYS A 157 -9.94 23.79 -7.13
C LYS A 157 -10.20 25.07 -6.34
N LEU A 158 -10.53 26.14 -7.06
CA LEU A 158 -10.87 27.43 -6.48
C LEU A 158 -12.32 27.46 -6.03
N LYS A 159 -12.57 28.16 -4.92
CA LYS A 159 -13.90 28.58 -4.48
C LYS A 159 -14.31 29.85 -5.23
N ILE A 160 -14.62 29.72 -6.52
CA ILE A 160 -14.89 30.85 -7.42
C ILE A 160 -15.96 31.78 -6.86
N GLU A 161 -17.06 31.24 -6.34
CA GLU A 161 -18.15 32.05 -5.77
C GLU A 161 -17.71 32.88 -4.56
N LYS A 162 -16.80 32.37 -3.73
CA LYS A 162 -16.23 33.12 -2.59
C LYS A 162 -15.35 34.27 -3.09
N LEU A 163 -14.45 33.99 -4.04
CA LEU A 163 -13.58 35.01 -4.65
C LEU A 163 -14.41 36.14 -5.27
N THR A 164 -15.45 35.80 -6.03
CA THR A 164 -16.36 36.79 -6.62
C THR A 164 -17.13 37.58 -5.57
N ARG A 165 -17.63 36.94 -4.50
CA ARG A 165 -18.34 37.63 -3.41
C ARG A 165 -17.47 38.63 -2.66
N GLU A 166 -16.18 38.34 -2.55
CA GLU A 166 -15.19 39.21 -1.91
C GLU A 166 -14.58 40.24 -2.89
N GLY A 167 -15.08 40.31 -4.13
CA GLY A 167 -14.63 41.29 -5.12
C GLY A 167 -13.25 41.01 -5.70
N ILE A 168 -12.74 39.79 -5.56
CA ILE A 168 -11.43 39.38 -6.07
C ILE A 168 -11.59 38.98 -7.53
N GLU A 169 -11.07 39.82 -8.43
CA GLU A 169 -11.09 39.57 -9.88
C GLU A 169 -10.18 38.40 -10.29
N SER A 170 -10.48 37.76 -11.42
CA SER A 170 -9.63 36.67 -11.92
C SER A 170 -8.25 37.17 -12.37
N GLY A 171 -7.21 36.38 -12.13
CA GLY A 171 -5.85 36.74 -12.53
C GLY A 171 -4.80 35.68 -12.17
N PRO A 172 -3.49 35.99 -12.32
CA PRO A 172 -2.40 35.04 -12.07
C PRO A 172 -2.38 34.46 -10.64
N HIS A 173 -2.91 35.20 -9.67
CA HIS A 173 -3.00 34.81 -8.27
C HIS A 173 -3.92 33.58 -8.06
N TYR A 174 -4.89 33.33 -8.95
CA TYR A 174 -5.72 32.12 -8.93
C TYR A 174 -4.88 30.84 -9.07
N ASN A 175 -3.94 30.82 -10.03
CA ASN A 175 -3.07 29.67 -10.26
C ASN A 175 -2.18 29.39 -9.03
N LYS A 176 -1.65 30.45 -8.43
CA LYS A 176 -0.84 30.38 -7.19
C LYS A 176 -1.66 29.81 -6.03
N LEU A 177 -2.87 30.32 -5.80
CA LEU A 177 -3.79 29.78 -4.80
C LEU A 177 -4.05 28.27 -5.04
N GLN A 178 -4.27 27.85 -6.29
CA GLN A 178 -4.45 26.43 -6.63
C GLN A 178 -3.20 25.57 -6.43
N LYS A 179 -2.01 26.15 -6.53
CA LYS A 179 -0.74 25.46 -6.20
C LYS A 179 -0.52 25.31 -4.70
N GLY A 180 -1.29 26.03 -3.89
CA GLY A 180 -1.13 26.04 -2.44
C GLY A 180 -0.46 27.29 -1.91
N ASP A 181 -0.08 28.21 -2.78
CA ASP A 181 0.65 29.43 -2.39
C ASP A 181 -0.32 30.49 -1.87
N ASP A 182 0.05 31.13 -0.77
CA ASP A 182 -0.62 32.35 -0.30
C ASP A 182 -0.17 33.53 -1.17
N VAL A 183 -1.09 34.46 -1.45
CA VAL A 183 -0.85 35.54 -2.43
C VAL A 183 -1.32 36.88 -1.92
N VAL A 184 -0.54 37.91 -2.19
CA VAL A 184 -0.95 39.30 -1.95
C VAL A 184 -1.63 39.85 -3.19
N VAL A 185 -2.85 40.35 -3.06
CA VAL A 185 -3.63 41.01 -4.12
C VAL A 185 -3.99 42.41 -3.62
N GLY A 186 -3.43 43.44 -4.26
CA GLY A 186 -3.50 44.81 -3.75
C GLY A 186 -2.80 44.90 -2.39
N SER A 187 -3.57 45.17 -1.32
CA SER A 187 -3.10 45.21 0.08
C SER A 187 -3.51 43.98 0.90
N GLU A 188 -4.25 43.04 0.32
CA GLU A 188 -4.81 41.90 1.05
C GLU A 188 -3.98 40.62 0.85
N LEU A 189 -3.77 39.87 1.93
CA LEU A 189 -3.17 38.54 1.88
C LEU A 189 -4.27 37.48 1.78
N LEU A 190 -4.32 36.76 0.67
CA LEU A 190 -5.23 35.64 0.45
C LEU A 190 -4.53 34.33 0.80
N LEU A 191 -5.07 33.59 1.77
CA LEU A 191 -4.55 32.28 2.14
C LEU A 191 -5.14 31.19 1.24
N SER A 192 -4.31 30.35 0.62
CA SER A 192 -4.75 29.29 -0.32
C SER A 192 -5.83 28.40 0.29
N LYS A 193 -5.67 28.00 1.56
CA LYS A 193 -6.62 27.14 2.27
C LYS A 193 -8.04 27.73 2.34
N ASP A 194 -8.16 29.05 2.35
CA ASP A 194 -9.44 29.73 2.51
C ASP A 194 -10.21 29.82 1.18
N TYR A 195 -9.48 29.84 0.05
CA TYR A 195 -10.03 29.99 -1.31
C TYR A 195 -9.93 28.74 -2.16
N THR A 196 -9.42 27.64 -1.61
CA THR A 196 -9.30 26.38 -2.34
C THR A 196 -9.85 25.19 -1.58
N PHE A 197 -10.10 24.11 -2.31
CA PHE A 197 -10.47 22.80 -1.78
C PHE A 197 -9.89 21.72 -2.70
N GLN A 198 -9.69 20.51 -2.18
CA GLN A 198 -9.22 19.38 -2.98
C GLN A 198 -10.26 18.98 -4.03
N SER A 199 -9.82 18.54 -5.21
CA SER A 199 -10.72 18.15 -6.30
C SER A 199 -11.41 16.80 -6.10
N TRP A 200 -10.88 15.95 -5.22
CA TRP A 200 -11.47 14.69 -4.76
C TRP A 200 -11.03 14.38 -3.32
N GLN A 201 -11.75 13.48 -2.65
CA GLN A 201 -11.38 13.00 -1.32
C GLN A 201 -10.06 12.24 -1.35
N THR A 202 -9.24 12.39 -0.30
CA THR A 202 -8.03 11.59 -0.14
C THR A 202 -8.38 10.12 -0.11
N ARG A 203 -7.81 9.38 -1.06
CA ARG A 203 -7.94 7.93 -1.12
C ARG A 203 -6.90 7.28 -0.20
N ARG A 204 -7.27 6.21 0.50
CA ARG A 204 -6.42 5.52 1.48
C ARG A 204 -6.60 4.00 1.41
N VAL A 205 -5.48 3.29 1.48
CA VAL A 205 -5.45 1.82 1.53
C VAL A 205 -4.59 1.38 2.72
N ILE A 206 -5.02 0.31 3.40
CA ILE A 206 -4.15 -0.43 4.32
C ILE A 206 -3.73 -1.72 3.64
N VAL A 207 -2.43 -2.00 3.62
CA VAL A 207 -1.88 -3.32 3.26
C VAL A 207 -1.25 -3.93 4.50
N CYS A 208 -1.86 -4.98 5.02
CA CYS A 208 -1.33 -5.73 6.14
C CYS A 208 -0.24 -6.69 5.69
N GLY A 209 0.83 -6.80 6.48
CA GLY A 209 1.62 -8.02 6.52
C GLY A 209 0.88 -9.15 7.22
N ASP A 210 1.61 -10.23 7.50
CA ASP A 210 1.07 -11.38 8.22
C ASP A 210 0.59 -10.98 9.60
N ASN A 211 -0.59 -11.46 9.96
CA ASN A 211 -1.33 -11.00 11.12
C ASN A 211 -2.25 -12.09 11.68
N GLU A 212 -2.05 -12.44 12.93
CA GLU A 212 -2.89 -13.34 13.73
C GLU A 212 -4.18 -12.63 14.20
N ARG A 213 -4.14 -11.29 14.35
CA ARG A 213 -5.18 -10.49 15.02
C ARG A 213 -5.69 -9.35 14.14
N PRO A 214 -6.74 -9.56 13.32
CA PRO A 214 -7.30 -8.53 12.45
C PRO A 214 -7.64 -7.22 13.18
N ALA A 215 -8.10 -7.31 14.44
CA ALA A 215 -8.48 -6.14 15.23
C ALA A 215 -7.35 -5.11 15.48
N LEU A 216 -6.07 -5.48 15.30
CA LEU A 216 -4.96 -4.55 15.51
C LEU A 216 -4.94 -3.37 14.53
N VAL A 217 -5.63 -3.46 13.40
CA VAL A 217 -5.70 -2.35 12.45
C VAL A 217 -6.89 -1.40 12.71
N ALA A 218 -7.72 -1.66 13.74
CA ALA A 218 -8.96 -0.92 13.99
C ALA A 218 -8.77 0.60 14.07
N ASP A 219 -7.75 1.07 14.79
CA ASP A 219 -7.50 2.51 14.98
C ASP A 219 -7.17 3.25 13.68
N TRP A 220 -6.83 2.53 12.61
CA TRP A 220 -6.48 3.09 11.30
C TRP A 220 -7.60 2.98 10.26
N CYS A 221 -8.70 2.29 10.58
CA CYS A 221 -9.74 1.92 9.62
C CYS A 221 -10.84 2.97 9.40
N SER A 222 -10.91 4.04 10.21
CA SER A 222 -12.03 4.98 10.18
C SER A 222 -12.23 5.74 8.86
N ASP A 223 -11.18 5.87 8.04
CA ASP A 223 -11.17 6.70 6.84
C ASP A 223 -10.48 6.04 5.63
N ILE A 224 -10.56 4.71 5.55
CA ILE A 224 -9.95 3.92 4.46
C ILE A 224 -10.97 3.51 3.40
N ASP A 225 -10.51 3.41 2.15
CA ASP A 225 -11.31 2.88 1.05
C ASP A 225 -11.16 1.37 0.92
N VAL A 226 -9.96 0.86 1.21
CA VAL A 226 -9.59 -0.55 1.00
C VAL A 226 -8.74 -1.08 2.14
N LEU A 227 -9.09 -2.28 2.63
CA LEU A 227 -8.24 -3.11 3.46
C LEU A 227 -7.75 -4.32 2.66
N VAL A 228 -6.44 -4.45 2.49
CA VAL A 228 -5.78 -5.65 1.97
C VAL A 228 -5.24 -6.43 3.16
N HIS A 229 -5.78 -7.63 3.39
CA HIS A 229 -5.45 -8.44 4.56
C HIS A 229 -5.15 -9.90 4.17
N GLU A 230 -4.22 -10.54 4.88
CA GLU A 230 -3.98 -11.97 4.71
C GLU A 230 -5.22 -12.79 5.08
N SER A 231 -5.42 -13.89 4.35
CA SER A 231 -6.45 -14.88 4.64
C SER A 231 -5.88 -16.25 4.34
N THR A 232 -4.85 -16.60 5.12
CA THR A 232 -4.03 -17.78 4.84
C THR A 232 -4.85 -19.07 4.88
N PHE A 233 -5.90 -19.12 5.71
CA PHE A 233 -6.73 -20.30 5.92
C PHE A 233 -8.22 -20.00 5.97
N THR A 234 -9.03 -21.03 5.74
CA THR A 234 -10.39 -21.07 6.29
C THR A 234 -10.32 -21.25 7.80
N HIS A 235 -11.36 -20.86 8.52
CA HIS A 235 -11.40 -20.97 9.99
C HIS A 235 -11.22 -22.44 10.44
N SER A 236 -11.90 -23.37 9.76
CA SER A 236 -11.77 -24.81 10.03
C SER A 236 -10.34 -25.31 9.83
N ASP A 237 -9.67 -24.87 8.75
CA ASP A 237 -8.31 -25.30 8.47
C ASP A 237 -7.30 -24.69 9.43
N LEU A 238 -7.48 -23.43 9.84
CA LEU A 238 -6.64 -22.80 10.86
C LEU A 238 -6.74 -23.53 12.19
N HIS A 239 -7.94 -23.95 12.59
CA HIS A 239 -8.14 -24.76 13.79
C HIS A 239 -7.41 -26.11 13.74
N LYS A 240 -7.26 -26.71 12.55
CA LYS A 240 -6.51 -27.97 12.37
C LYS A 240 -5.00 -27.77 12.39
N VAL A 241 -4.50 -26.74 11.71
CA VAL A 241 -3.04 -26.47 11.69
C VAL A 241 -2.55 -25.82 12.97
N GLY A 242 -3.42 -25.07 13.66
CA GLY A 242 -3.15 -24.39 14.92
C GLY A 242 -2.79 -22.91 14.77
N PHE A 243 -3.25 -22.11 15.75
CA PHE A 243 -3.00 -20.66 15.82
C PHE A 243 -1.53 -20.29 16.03
N HIS A 244 -0.66 -21.25 16.41
CA HIS A 244 0.78 -21.04 16.52
C HIS A 244 1.45 -20.65 15.19
N THR A 245 0.75 -20.85 14.06
CA THR A 245 1.15 -20.37 12.74
C THR A 245 1.21 -18.85 12.67
N GLY A 246 0.45 -18.13 13.52
CA GLY A 246 0.45 -16.67 13.58
C GLY A 246 -0.35 -16.00 12.46
N HIS A 247 -1.24 -16.72 11.79
CA HIS A 247 -2.03 -16.24 10.64
C HIS A 247 -3.49 -15.96 10.97
N SER A 248 -4.15 -15.26 10.06
CA SER A 248 -5.58 -15.01 10.08
C SER A 248 -6.36 -16.05 9.26
N ASP A 249 -7.67 -16.08 9.50
CA ASP A 249 -8.60 -16.86 8.69
C ASP A 249 -9.70 -15.98 8.09
N ALA A 250 -10.31 -16.48 7.00
CA ALA A 250 -11.30 -15.74 6.22
C ALA A 250 -12.49 -15.27 7.05
N LYS A 251 -12.97 -16.09 8.00
CA LYS A 251 -14.05 -15.71 8.92
C LYS A 251 -13.66 -14.50 9.76
N ARG A 252 -12.56 -14.58 10.53
CA ARG A 252 -12.18 -13.51 11.47
C ARG A 252 -11.89 -12.19 10.77
N VAL A 253 -11.28 -12.25 9.59
CA VAL A 253 -11.00 -11.04 8.78
C VAL A 253 -12.29 -10.42 8.25
N ALA A 254 -13.22 -11.24 7.74
CA ALA A 254 -14.50 -10.76 7.24
C ALA A 254 -15.38 -10.16 8.36
N GLU A 255 -15.47 -10.82 9.52
CA GLU A 255 -16.18 -10.30 10.71
C GLU A 255 -15.62 -8.94 11.14
N PHE A 256 -14.28 -8.82 11.16
CA PHE A 256 -13.62 -7.56 11.49
C PHE A 256 -13.94 -6.46 10.46
N ALA A 257 -13.82 -6.74 9.17
CA ALA A 257 -14.08 -5.77 8.12
C ALA A 257 -15.54 -5.29 8.15
N GLN A 258 -16.49 -6.19 8.41
CA GLN A 258 -17.90 -5.85 8.56
C GLN A 258 -18.15 -4.95 9.77
N LEU A 259 -17.51 -5.26 10.91
CA LEU A 259 -17.62 -4.46 12.13
C LEU A 259 -17.08 -3.05 11.94
N GLN A 260 -15.96 -2.91 11.22
CA GLN A 260 -15.35 -1.61 10.92
C GLN A 260 -15.98 -0.89 9.72
N GLN A 261 -16.99 -1.48 9.08
CA GLN A 261 -17.66 -0.93 7.89
C GLN A 261 -16.68 -0.60 6.76
N ILE A 262 -15.70 -1.49 6.53
CA ILE A 262 -14.71 -1.29 5.48
C ILE A 262 -15.41 -1.35 4.11
N PRO A 263 -15.24 -0.35 3.23
CA PRO A 263 -15.94 -0.34 1.93
C PRO A 263 -15.50 -1.47 0.98
N THR A 264 -14.21 -1.81 0.99
CA THR A 264 -13.66 -2.91 0.18
C THR A 264 -12.64 -3.72 0.98
N LEU A 265 -12.86 -5.04 1.03
CA LEU A 265 -11.95 -6.02 1.61
C LEU A 265 -11.31 -6.83 0.49
N ILE A 266 -9.98 -6.81 0.41
CA ILE A 266 -9.21 -7.66 -0.49
C ILE A 266 -8.42 -8.67 0.33
N LEU A 267 -8.69 -9.96 0.11
CA LEU A 267 -7.96 -11.05 0.74
C LEU A 267 -6.78 -11.47 -0.11
N THR A 268 -5.66 -11.81 0.51
CA THR A 268 -4.43 -12.31 -0.15
C THR A 268 -3.70 -13.32 0.73
N HIS A 269 -2.47 -13.68 0.35
CA HIS A 269 -1.56 -14.52 1.12
C HIS A 269 -2.17 -15.90 1.42
N PHE A 270 -2.61 -16.59 0.38
CA PHE A 270 -3.36 -17.84 0.51
C PHE A 270 -2.43 -19.03 0.72
N SER A 271 -2.80 -19.94 1.64
CA SER A 271 -2.06 -21.20 1.79
C SER A 271 -2.09 -22.01 0.51
N VAL A 272 -0.94 -22.63 0.20
CA VAL A 272 -0.78 -23.48 -0.99
C VAL A 272 -1.70 -24.70 -1.05
N ARG A 273 -2.42 -25.00 0.02
CA ARG A 273 -3.47 -26.03 0.04
C ARG A 273 -4.67 -25.68 -0.85
N TYR A 274 -4.89 -24.39 -1.13
CA TYR A 274 -6.00 -23.90 -1.95
C TYR A 274 -5.62 -23.73 -3.42
N HIS A 275 -4.62 -24.46 -3.91
CA HIS A 275 -4.26 -24.47 -5.32
C HIS A 275 -5.25 -25.27 -6.18
N GLY A 276 -5.31 -24.90 -7.45
CA GLY A 276 -6.18 -25.53 -8.44
C GLY A 276 -7.44 -24.73 -8.75
N GLU A 277 -8.19 -25.22 -9.73
CA GLU A 277 -9.47 -24.64 -10.14
C GLU A 277 -10.44 -24.66 -8.95
N HIS A 278 -11.06 -23.52 -8.66
CA HIS A 278 -11.94 -23.32 -7.50
C HIS A 278 -11.30 -23.48 -6.11
N GLY A 279 -9.97 -23.56 -5.98
CA GLY A 279 -9.32 -23.80 -4.69
C GLY A 279 -9.61 -22.73 -3.64
N LEU A 280 -9.77 -21.47 -4.06
CA LEU A 280 -10.14 -20.35 -3.18
C LEU A 280 -11.65 -20.23 -2.89
N GLU A 281 -12.51 -21.07 -3.48
CA GLU A 281 -13.96 -20.94 -3.30
C GLU A 281 -14.38 -21.20 -1.84
N SER A 282 -13.65 -22.05 -1.14
CA SER A 282 -13.88 -22.30 0.30
C SER A 282 -13.69 -21.03 1.14
N LEU A 283 -12.59 -20.30 0.91
CA LEU A 283 -12.28 -19.02 1.54
C LEU A 283 -13.32 -17.96 1.15
N ARG A 284 -13.66 -17.87 -0.14
CA ARG A 284 -14.65 -16.91 -0.65
C ARG A 284 -16.01 -17.12 0.01
N ARG A 285 -16.49 -18.37 0.03
CA ARG A 285 -17.78 -18.73 0.63
C ARG A 285 -17.80 -18.42 2.13
N GLU A 286 -16.72 -18.72 2.84
CA GLU A 286 -16.62 -18.42 4.28
C GLU A 286 -16.64 -16.91 4.54
N ALA A 287 -15.79 -16.13 3.85
CA ALA A 287 -15.77 -14.67 4.02
C ALA A 287 -17.11 -14.01 3.70
N LYS A 288 -17.80 -14.44 2.63
CA LYS A 288 -19.13 -13.92 2.25
C LYS A 288 -20.24 -14.16 3.29
N GLN A 289 -20.05 -15.08 4.24
CA GLN A 289 -21.02 -15.29 5.32
C GLN A 289 -20.98 -14.16 6.35
N TYR A 290 -19.85 -13.45 6.47
CA TYR A 290 -19.60 -12.48 7.55
C TYR A 290 -19.37 -11.06 7.05
N TYR A 291 -19.19 -10.86 5.74
CA TYR A 291 -18.98 -9.55 5.12
C TYR A 291 -19.79 -9.41 3.83
N CYS A 292 -20.62 -8.37 3.74
CA CYS A 292 -21.56 -8.17 2.64
C CYS A 292 -21.18 -7.07 1.64
N ASP A 293 -20.21 -6.23 1.96
CA ASP A 293 -19.72 -5.18 1.06
C ASP A 293 -18.77 -5.76 -0.02
N ASN A 294 -17.95 -4.93 -0.67
CA ASN A 294 -17.15 -5.37 -1.80
C ASN A 294 -16.00 -6.29 -1.37
N LEU A 295 -16.13 -7.60 -1.64
CA LEU A 295 -15.13 -8.63 -1.30
C LEU A 295 -14.38 -9.13 -2.53
N ILE A 296 -13.06 -9.05 -2.49
CA ILE A 296 -12.17 -9.53 -3.55
C ILE A 296 -11.19 -10.52 -2.96
N LEU A 297 -10.88 -11.59 -3.70
CA LEU A 297 -9.75 -12.46 -3.42
C LEU A 297 -8.71 -12.15 -4.49
N ALA A 298 -7.53 -11.68 -4.08
CA ALA A 298 -6.49 -11.25 -4.98
C ALA A 298 -5.99 -12.41 -5.85
N GLU A 299 -5.56 -12.08 -7.06
CA GLU A 299 -4.86 -12.98 -7.96
C GLU A 299 -3.61 -12.27 -8.47
N ASP A 300 -2.57 -13.03 -8.80
CA ASP A 300 -1.39 -12.44 -9.40
C ASP A 300 -1.79 -11.68 -10.69
N PHE A 301 -1.24 -10.49 -10.84
CA PHE A 301 -1.53 -9.49 -11.88
C PHE A 301 -2.92 -8.85 -11.83
N PHE A 302 -3.74 -9.17 -10.82
CA PHE A 302 -4.97 -8.42 -10.58
C PHE A 302 -4.64 -6.98 -10.19
N THR A 303 -5.41 -6.03 -10.73
CA THR A 303 -5.32 -4.61 -10.40
C THR A 303 -6.68 -4.11 -9.91
N PHE A 304 -6.73 -3.56 -8.70
CA PHE A 304 -7.90 -2.89 -8.16
C PHE A 304 -7.75 -1.36 -8.27
N SER A 305 -8.78 -0.67 -8.74
CA SER A 305 -8.79 0.79 -8.86
C SER A 305 -9.65 1.41 -7.76
N ILE A 306 -9.05 2.30 -6.96
CA ILE A 306 -9.81 3.14 -6.01
C ILE A 306 -10.27 4.39 -6.75
N GLU A 307 -11.58 4.46 -7.00
CA GLU A 307 -12.19 5.55 -7.76
C GLU A 307 -12.13 6.90 -7.03
N LYS A 308 -12.14 7.99 -7.80
CA LYS A 308 -12.12 9.35 -7.23
C LYS A 308 -13.51 9.79 -6.82
N ILE A 309 -13.73 9.98 -5.53
CA ILE A 309 -14.92 10.66 -5.02
C ILE A 309 -14.70 12.17 -5.16
N LYS A 310 -15.24 12.77 -6.23
CA LYS A 310 -15.09 14.21 -6.52
C LYS A 310 -15.73 15.03 -5.41
N LEU A 311 -14.97 15.99 -4.89
CA LEU A 311 -15.51 16.98 -3.97
C LEU A 311 -16.14 18.12 -4.77
N HIS A 312 -17.32 18.52 -4.33
CA HIS A 312 -18.05 19.68 -4.83
C HIS A 312 -18.29 20.59 -3.63
N LEU A 313 -18.31 21.91 -3.85
CA LEU A 313 -18.83 22.82 -2.86
C LEU A 313 -20.34 22.57 -2.77
N GLU A 314 -20.84 22.35 -1.55
CA GLU A 314 -22.28 22.45 -1.30
C GLU A 314 -22.73 23.85 -1.74
N LYS A 315 -23.82 23.90 -2.51
CA LYS A 315 -24.39 25.15 -3.02
C LYS A 315 -25.00 25.97 -1.89
#